data_AF-A0A834GAT8-F1
#
_entry.id   AF-A0A834GAT8-F1
#
_cell.length_a   1.000
_cell.length_b   1.000
_cell.length_c   1.000
_cell.angle_alpha   90.00
_cell.angle_beta   90.00
_cell.angle_gamma   90.00
#
_symmetry.space_group_name_H-M   'P 1'
#
loop_
_entity.id
_entity.type
_entity.pdbx_description
1 polymer ?
#
loop_
_entity_poly.entity_id
_entity_poly.type
_entity_poly.pdbx_seq_one_letter_code
_entity_poly.pdbx_strand_id
1 'polypeptide(L)'
;MTRGVMVLLFACMLIVITARVSSLESDLANVMHPPGMAPSYAPEKPPGMTPAYAPEKPHYPHAPEKAPVYPPTKSVYPPTKSVAPTPEPEAPKRGCDGLCLDYCKPILTPKKRTCQRVCTECCAKCDCVPEKGATCKNWDVVLYHGVNVRCP
;
A
#
# COMPACT_ATOMS: atom_id res chain seq x y z
N MET A 1 -12.01 -44.62 -16.53
CA MET A 1 -12.09 -44.12 -15.13
C MET A 1 -13.54 -44.19 -14.67
N THR A 2 -13.82 -45.11 -13.77
CA THR A 2 -15.16 -45.45 -13.27
C THR A 2 -15.73 -44.29 -12.46
N ARG A 3 -17.03 -44.01 -12.65
CA ARG A 3 -17.77 -42.90 -11.99
C ARG A 3 -17.57 -42.90 -10.46
N GLY A 4 -17.35 -44.06 -9.84
CA GLY A 4 -17.05 -44.20 -8.41
C GLY A 4 -15.73 -43.55 -7.98
N VAL A 5 -14.68 -43.57 -8.82
CA VAL A 5 -13.38 -42.96 -8.47
C VAL A 5 -13.49 -41.43 -8.45
N MET A 6 -14.27 -40.82 -9.35
CA MET A 6 -14.52 -39.38 -9.30
C MET A 6 -15.31 -38.95 -8.06
N VAL A 7 -16.32 -39.73 -7.66
CA VAL A 7 -17.13 -39.41 -6.46
C VAL A 7 -16.27 -39.49 -5.20
N LEU A 8 -15.40 -40.49 -5.09
CA LEU A 8 -14.49 -40.63 -3.95
C LEU A 8 -13.50 -39.46 -3.86
N LEU A 9 -12.88 -39.06 -4.98
CA LEU A 9 -11.95 -37.94 -5.02
C LEU A 9 -12.63 -36.61 -4.66
N PHE A 10 -13.85 -36.39 -5.13
CA PHE A 10 -14.62 -35.19 -4.82
C PHE A 10 -15.00 -35.13 -3.34
N ALA A 11 -15.44 -36.25 -2.75
CA ALA A 11 -15.71 -36.34 -1.32
C ALA A 11 -14.46 -36.06 -0.47
N CYS A 12 -13.30 -36.61 -0.85
CA CYS A 12 -12.03 -36.34 -0.15
C CYS A 12 -11.65 -34.85 -0.21
N MET A 13 -11.80 -34.19 -1.36
CA MET A 13 -11.52 -32.77 -1.49
C MET A 13 -12.44 -31.92 -0.61
N LEU A 14 -13.74 -32.25 -0.53
CA LEU A 14 -14.69 -31.56 0.34
C LEU A 14 -14.32 -31.68 1.82
N ILE A 15 -13.91 -32.86 2.28
CA ILE A 15 -13.47 -33.10 3.67
C ILE A 15 -12.22 -32.28 4.02
N VAL A 16 -11.25 -32.19 3.10
CA VAL A 16 -10.03 -31.40 3.32
C VAL A 16 -10.36 -29.89 3.40
N ILE A 17 -11.27 -29.41 2.56
CA ILE A 17 -11.68 -27.99 2.57
C ILE A 17 -12.41 -27.65 3.87
N THR A 18 -13.38 -28.47 4.32
CA THR A 18 -14.12 -28.20 5.55
C THR A 18 -13.23 -28.27 6.79
N ALA A 19 -12.29 -29.21 6.87
CA ALA A 19 -11.32 -29.27 7.96
C ALA A 19 -10.43 -28.01 8.05
N ARG A 20 -10.07 -27.41 6.92
CA ARG A 20 -9.29 -26.15 6.89
C ARG A 20 -10.09 -24.95 7.36
N VAL A 21 -11.40 -24.91 7.11
CA VAL A 21 -12.28 -23.83 7.57
C VAL A 21 -12.47 -23.87 9.09
N SER A 22 -12.68 -25.05 9.69
CA SER A 22 -12.80 -25.19 11.15
C SER A 22 -11.51 -24.85 11.90
N SER A 23 -10.34 -25.04 11.27
CA SER A 23 -9.05 -24.66 11.86
C SER A 23 -8.85 -23.14 11.92
N LEU A 24 -9.44 -22.38 10.99
CA LEU A 24 -9.31 -20.91 10.95
C LEU A 24 -10.22 -20.21 11.97
N GLU A 25 -11.40 -20.77 12.24
CA GLU A 25 -12.31 -20.20 13.26
C GLU A 25 -11.84 -20.50 14.69
N SER A 26 -11.13 -21.61 14.91
CA SER A 26 -10.61 -21.99 16.24
C SER A 26 -9.46 -21.10 16.73
N ASP A 27 -8.67 -20.52 15.83
CA ASP A 27 -7.59 -19.58 16.18
C ASP A 27 -8.10 -18.17 16.47
N LEU A 28 -9.18 -17.73 15.81
CA LEU A 28 -9.74 -16.39 16.03
C LEU A 28 -10.42 -16.26 17.42
N ALA A 29 -10.98 -17.35 17.94
CA ALA A 29 -11.64 -17.37 19.26
C ALA A 29 -10.65 -17.34 20.45
N ASN A 30 -9.38 -17.71 20.26
CA ASN A 30 -8.37 -17.72 21.32
C ASN A 30 -7.63 -16.39 21.51
N VAL A 31 -7.84 -15.38 20.65
CA VAL A 31 -7.21 -14.05 20.79
C VAL A 31 -8.07 -13.08 21.63
N MET A 32 -9.30 -13.48 22.02
CA MET A 32 -10.26 -12.58 22.67
C MET A 32 -10.58 -12.91 24.14
N HIS A 33 -9.64 -13.56 24.86
CA HIS A 33 -9.70 -13.69 26.31
C HIS A 33 -8.44 -13.09 26.98
N PRO A 34 -8.46 -11.81 27.38
CA PRO A 34 -7.58 -11.35 28.44
C PRO A 34 -8.04 -11.99 29.77
N PRO A 35 -7.12 -12.58 30.56
CA PRO A 35 -7.46 -13.09 31.89
C PRO A 35 -7.88 -11.91 32.77
N GLY A 36 -9.06 -12.05 33.37
CA GLY A 36 -9.67 -11.02 34.18
C GLY A 36 -8.82 -10.61 35.37
N MET A 37 -8.75 -9.30 35.59
CA MET A 37 -8.84 -8.72 36.92
C MET A 37 -9.67 -7.44 36.84
N ALA A 38 -10.84 -7.45 37.47
CA ALA A 38 -11.48 -6.23 37.95
C ALA A 38 -10.88 -5.90 39.33
N PRO A 39 -10.79 -4.60 39.69
CA PRO A 39 -11.92 -4.05 40.42
C PRO A 39 -12.38 -2.67 39.95
N SER A 40 -13.71 -2.57 39.95
CA SER A 40 -14.56 -1.39 40.13
C SER A 40 -13.89 -0.18 40.81
N TYR A 41 -13.87 0.95 40.11
CA TYR A 41 -14.03 2.28 40.73
C TYR A 41 -14.94 3.15 39.87
N ALA A 42 -15.69 3.98 40.58
CA ALA A 42 -16.93 4.65 40.21
C ALA A 42 -16.85 5.65 39.03
N PRO A 43 -18.01 5.99 38.43
CA PRO A 43 -18.09 7.01 37.39
C PRO A 43 -18.07 8.41 38.02
N GLU A 44 -16.93 9.09 37.92
CA GLU A 44 -16.85 10.52 38.23
C GLU A 44 -17.07 11.32 36.95
N LYS A 45 -18.17 12.08 36.93
CA LYS A 45 -18.56 13.00 35.87
C LYS A 45 -18.21 14.42 36.33
N PRO A 46 -17.31 15.13 35.63
CA PRO A 46 -17.30 16.59 35.67
C PRO A 46 -17.73 17.20 34.33
N PRO A 47 -18.06 18.50 34.34
CA PRO A 47 -19.11 19.09 33.50
C PRO A 47 -18.61 19.46 32.12
N GLY A 48 -19.58 19.63 31.21
CA GLY A 48 -19.34 20.05 29.84
C GLY A 48 -18.63 21.39 29.72
N MET A 49 -18.16 21.64 28.50
CA MET A 49 -18.55 22.79 27.68
C MET A 49 -17.98 22.55 26.28
N THR A 50 -18.87 22.71 25.30
CA THR A 50 -18.55 22.93 23.88
C THR A 50 -17.65 24.19 23.75
N PRO A 51 -16.82 24.34 22.70
CA PRO A 51 -17.32 24.66 21.37
C PRO A 51 -16.68 23.88 20.22
N ALA A 52 -17.51 23.60 19.22
CA ALA A 52 -17.09 23.27 17.88
C ALA A 52 -16.25 24.43 17.31
N TYR A 53 -14.95 24.24 17.19
CA TYR A 53 -14.13 25.09 16.33
C TYR A 53 -14.37 24.64 14.89
N ALA A 54 -15.27 25.35 14.22
CA ALA A 54 -15.39 25.32 12.78
C ALA A 54 -14.04 25.72 12.15
N PRO A 55 -13.51 24.98 11.16
CA PRO A 55 -12.32 25.40 10.44
C PRO A 55 -12.57 26.75 9.76
N GLU A 56 -11.77 27.73 10.14
CA GLU A 56 -11.75 29.06 9.56
C GLU A 56 -11.47 28.94 8.05
N LYS A 57 -12.39 29.46 7.23
CA LYS A 57 -12.27 29.50 5.77
C LYS A 57 -11.09 30.42 5.43
N PRO A 58 -10.06 29.98 4.69
CA PRO A 58 -9.03 30.89 4.21
C PRO A 58 -9.66 31.94 3.29
N HIS A 59 -9.67 33.19 3.76
CA HIS A 59 -9.97 34.35 2.95
C HIS A 59 -8.73 34.59 2.07
N TYR A 60 -8.83 34.31 0.76
CA TYR A 60 -7.84 34.74 -0.22
C TYR A 60 -8.33 36.03 -0.88
N PRO A 61 -7.90 37.20 -0.41
CA PRO A 61 -8.11 38.45 -1.14
C PRO A 61 -7.14 38.60 -2.33
N HIS A 62 -7.74 38.95 -3.47
CA HIS A 62 -7.24 39.80 -4.56
C HIS A 62 -6.00 39.30 -5.35
N ALA A 63 -6.21 38.85 -6.58
CA ALA A 63 -6.19 39.63 -7.83
C ALA A 63 -4.77 39.69 -8.45
N PRO A 64 -4.60 39.30 -9.72
CA PRO A 64 -3.28 39.23 -10.35
C PRO A 64 -2.73 40.64 -10.62
N GLU A 65 -1.55 40.90 -10.07
CA GLU A 65 -0.74 42.08 -10.38
C GLU A 65 -0.35 42.03 -11.86
N LYS A 66 -0.68 43.10 -12.60
CA LYS A 66 -0.32 43.23 -14.02
C LYS A 66 1.20 43.22 -14.16
N ALA A 67 1.73 42.25 -14.89
CA ALA A 67 3.12 42.27 -15.32
C ALA A 67 3.38 43.44 -16.30
N PRO A 68 4.55 44.10 -16.23
CA PRO A 68 4.92 45.17 -17.15
C PRO A 68 5.09 44.66 -18.59
N VAL A 69 4.55 45.43 -19.53
CA VAL A 69 4.76 45.26 -20.97
C VAL A 69 6.17 45.73 -21.29
N TYR A 70 7.10 44.81 -21.54
CA TYR A 70 8.41 45.14 -22.11
C TYR A 70 8.31 45.22 -23.64
N PRO A 71 9.02 46.16 -24.29
CA PRO A 71 9.11 46.22 -25.75
C PRO A 71 9.95 45.03 -26.29
N PRO A 72 9.65 44.52 -27.50
CA PRO A 72 10.40 43.42 -28.09
C PRO A 72 11.84 43.86 -28.37
N THR A 73 12.77 43.31 -27.60
CA THR A 73 14.20 43.45 -27.88
C THR A 73 14.54 42.58 -29.09
N LYS A 74 14.97 43.19 -30.19
CA LYS A 74 15.47 42.46 -31.37
C LYS A 74 16.69 41.63 -30.96
N SER A 75 16.55 40.31 -30.88
CA SER A 75 17.70 39.42 -30.69
C SER A 75 18.46 39.29 -32.00
N VAL A 76 19.64 39.90 -32.05
CA VAL A 76 20.67 39.56 -33.02
C VAL A 76 21.13 38.14 -32.71
N TYR A 77 20.86 37.18 -33.60
CA TYR A 77 21.30 35.80 -33.45
C TYR A 77 22.81 35.70 -33.69
N PRO A 78 23.62 35.20 -32.73
CA PRO A 78 24.94 34.68 -33.03
C PRO A 78 24.84 33.26 -33.64
N PRO A 79 25.85 32.82 -34.41
CA PRO A 79 25.81 31.58 -35.18
C PRO A 79 25.65 30.34 -34.30
N THR A 80 24.77 29.45 -34.76
CA THR A 80 24.39 28.17 -34.16
C THR A 80 25.61 27.30 -33.90
N LYS A 81 26.06 27.24 -32.64
CA LYS A 81 26.95 26.15 -32.20
C LYS A 81 26.11 24.88 -32.13
N SER A 82 26.60 23.83 -32.78
CA SER A 82 26.03 22.48 -32.74
C SER A 82 25.80 22.05 -31.30
N VAL A 83 24.53 21.94 -30.92
CA VAL A 83 24.09 21.48 -29.60
C VAL A 83 24.44 19.99 -29.51
N ALA A 84 25.29 19.64 -28.54
CA ALA A 84 25.53 18.25 -28.18
C ALA A 84 24.18 17.58 -27.82
N PRO A 85 23.99 16.27 -28.05
CA PRO A 85 22.75 15.59 -27.71
C PRO A 85 22.39 15.86 -26.25
N THR A 86 21.24 16.50 -26.03
CA THR A 86 20.67 16.66 -24.68
C THR A 86 20.48 15.26 -24.10
N PRO A 87 21.02 14.94 -22.91
CA PRO A 87 20.76 13.65 -22.28
C PRO A 87 19.25 13.50 -22.10
N GLU A 88 18.74 12.35 -22.56
CA GLU A 88 17.32 12.00 -22.47
C GLU A 88 16.88 12.08 -20.99
N PRO A 89 15.75 12.73 -20.68
CA PRO A 89 15.29 12.82 -19.29
C PRO A 89 15.12 11.41 -18.72
N GLU A 90 15.88 11.09 -17.67
CA GLU A 90 15.72 9.82 -16.95
C GLU A 90 14.25 9.69 -16.53
N ALA A 91 13.63 8.55 -16.88
CA ALA A 91 12.25 8.29 -16.52
C ALA A 91 12.08 8.43 -15.00
N PRO A 92 10.98 9.04 -14.51
CA PRO A 92 10.73 9.18 -13.08
C PRO A 92 10.84 7.82 -12.42
N LYS A 93 11.74 7.69 -11.44
CA LYS A 93 11.87 6.46 -10.66
C LYS A 93 10.51 6.16 -10.04
N ARG A 94 9.84 5.11 -10.51
CA ARG A 94 8.59 4.65 -9.89
C ARG A 94 8.96 4.20 -8.48
N GLY A 95 8.38 4.84 -7.47
CA GLY A 95 8.52 4.38 -6.09
C GLY A 95 7.97 2.96 -5.92
N CYS A 96 8.23 2.38 -4.74
CA CYS A 96 7.78 1.04 -4.38
C CYS A 96 6.29 0.80 -4.68
N ASP A 97 5.42 1.80 -4.48
CA ASP A 97 3.99 1.68 -4.75
C ASP A 97 3.68 1.31 -6.21
N GLY A 98 4.41 1.88 -7.16
CA GLY A 98 4.23 1.59 -8.58
C GLY A 98 4.68 0.18 -8.93
N LEU A 99 5.87 -0.20 -8.46
CA LEU A 99 6.44 -1.53 -8.68
C LEU A 99 5.56 -2.61 -8.04
N CYS A 100 5.10 -2.39 -6.82
CA CYS A 100 4.21 -3.30 -6.11
C CYS A 100 2.81 -3.39 -6.72
N LEU A 101 2.34 -2.32 -7.36
CA LEU A 101 1.07 -2.36 -8.08
C LEU A 101 1.13 -3.29 -9.30
N ASP A 102 2.24 -3.26 -10.03
CA ASP A 102 2.48 -4.17 -11.16
C ASP A 102 2.76 -5.60 -10.67
N TYR A 103 3.55 -5.77 -9.61
CA TYR A 103 3.84 -7.07 -8.98
C TYR A 103 2.58 -7.79 -8.51
N CYS A 104 1.69 -7.09 -7.82
CA CYS A 104 0.45 -7.65 -7.27
C CYS A 104 -0.72 -7.71 -8.27
N LYS A 105 -0.53 -7.24 -9.52
CA LYS A 105 -1.55 -7.28 -10.57
C LYS A 105 -2.15 -8.67 -10.87
N PRO A 106 -1.40 -9.78 -10.88
CA PRO A 106 -1.97 -11.10 -11.16
C PRO A 106 -2.74 -11.69 -9.96
N ILE A 107 -2.68 -11.07 -8.78
CA ILE A 107 -3.37 -11.58 -7.58
C ILE A 107 -4.85 -11.17 -7.60
N LEU A 108 -5.71 -12.11 -7.20
CA LEU A 108 -7.16 -11.89 -7.05
C LEU A 108 -7.47 -10.72 -6.11
N THR A 109 -8.55 -9.99 -6.41
CA THR A 109 -8.99 -8.77 -5.73
C THR A 109 -9.04 -8.82 -4.19
N PRO A 110 -9.52 -9.88 -3.50
CA PRO A 110 -9.56 -9.87 -2.04
C PRO A 110 -8.16 -9.83 -1.40
N LYS A 111 -7.14 -10.34 -2.09
CA LYS A 111 -5.75 -10.39 -1.59
C LYS A 111 -4.85 -9.32 -2.19
N LYS A 112 -5.29 -8.65 -3.27
CA LYS A 112 -4.52 -7.62 -3.97
C LYS A 112 -4.08 -6.49 -3.04
N ARG A 113 -5.00 -5.99 -2.20
CA ARG A 113 -4.70 -4.90 -1.25
C ARG A 113 -3.65 -5.31 -0.21
N THR A 114 -3.76 -6.53 0.32
CA THR A 114 -2.79 -7.07 1.29
C THR A 114 -1.44 -7.29 0.63
N CYS A 115 -1.41 -7.84 -0.59
CA CYS A 115 -0.17 -7.98 -1.36
C CYS A 115 0.53 -6.64 -1.53
N GLN A 116 -0.18 -5.60 -1.96
CA GLN A 116 0.42 -4.29 -2.17
C GLN A 116 1.03 -3.74 -0.88
N ARG A 117 0.32 -3.81 0.25
CA ARG A 117 0.84 -3.32 1.54
C ARG A 117 2.11 -4.07 1.97
N VAL A 118 2.09 -5.40 1.95
CA VAL A 118 3.26 -6.19 2.34
C VAL A 118 4.42 -5.99 1.36
N CYS A 119 4.12 -5.91 0.05
CA CYS A 119 5.11 -5.62 -0.97
C CYS A 119 5.78 -4.27 -0.74
N THR A 120 5.02 -3.21 -0.42
CA THR A 120 5.60 -1.88 -0.17
C THR A 120 6.54 -1.90 1.03
N GLU A 121 6.22 -2.63 2.10
CA GLU A 121 7.12 -2.80 3.26
C GLU A 121 8.39 -3.59 2.90
N CYS A 122 8.25 -4.65 2.11
CA CYS A 122 9.39 -5.41 1.57
C CYS A 122 10.29 -4.55 0.69
N CYS A 123 9.68 -3.75 -0.19
CA CYS A 123 10.40 -2.84 -1.05
C CYS A 123 11.08 -1.73 -0.26
N ALA A 124 10.44 -1.15 0.76
CA ALA A 124 11.06 -0.15 1.62
C ALA A 124 12.29 -0.69 2.37
N LYS A 125 12.37 -2.00 2.61
CA LYS A 125 13.53 -2.65 3.24
C LYS A 125 14.71 -2.88 2.28
N CYS A 126 14.45 -3.14 1.01
CA CYS A 126 15.50 -3.58 0.07
C CYS A 126 15.58 -2.78 -1.25
N ASP A 127 14.78 -1.71 -1.37
CA ASP A 127 14.66 -0.81 -2.52
C ASP A 127 14.48 -1.54 -3.86
N CYS A 128 13.81 -2.69 -3.84
CA CYS A 128 13.70 -3.60 -4.97
C CYS A 128 12.38 -4.37 -4.91
N VAL A 129 11.76 -4.65 -6.05
CA VAL A 129 10.62 -5.58 -6.18
C VAL A 129 10.98 -6.62 -7.25
N PRO A 130 10.83 -7.93 -6.98
CA PRO A 130 11.21 -8.95 -7.95
C PRO A 130 10.35 -8.87 -9.21
N GLU A 131 10.99 -8.64 -10.35
CA GLU A 131 10.36 -8.76 -11.66
C GLU A 131 10.79 -10.07 -12.35
N LYS A 132 10.16 -10.41 -13.47
CA LYS A 132 10.38 -11.68 -14.19
C LYS A 132 11.87 -11.94 -14.43
N GLY A 133 12.47 -12.84 -13.64
CA GLY A 133 13.87 -13.24 -13.73
C GLY A 133 14.86 -12.40 -12.89
N ALA A 134 14.41 -11.33 -12.26
CA ALA A 134 15.19 -10.53 -11.33
C ALA A 134 14.89 -10.95 -9.88
N THR A 135 15.93 -11.12 -9.07
CA THR A 135 15.80 -11.39 -7.64
C THR A 135 16.29 -10.19 -6.82
N CYS A 136 15.58 -9.89 -5.75
CA CYS A 136 15.95 -8.85 -4.81
C CYS A 136 16.67 -9.47 -3.61
N LYS A 137 17.80 -8.90 -3.21
CA LYS A 137 18.49 -9.33 -1.98
C LYS A 137 17.66 -8.92 -0.77
N ASN A 138 17.50 -9.83 0.19
CA ASN A 138 16.71 -9.62 1.42
C ASN A 138 15.18 -9.51 1.21
N TRP A 139 14.64 -10.02 0.10
CA TRP A 139 13.21 -10.13 -0.19
C TRP A 139 12.60 -11.38 0.46
N ASP A 140 12.78 -11.54 1.78
CA ASP A 140 12.38 -12.77 2.45
C ASP A 140 11.23 -12.51 3.42
N VAL A 141 11.51 -11.75 4.48
CA VAL A 141 10.60 -11.52 5.61
C VAL A 141 10.68 -10.07 6.07
N VAL A 142 9.51 -9.49 6.37
CA VAL A 142 9.35 -8.17 6.97
C VAL A 142 8.46 -8.24 8.21
N LEU A 143 8.63 -7.28 9.12
CA LEU A 143 7.77 -7.11 10.28
C LEU A 143 6.56 -6.26 9.89
N TYR A 144 5.40 -6.87 9.71
CA TYR A 144 4.15 -6.20 9.36
C TYR A 144 3.18 -6.28 10.54
N HIS A 145 2.80 -5.13 11.09
CA HIS A 145 1.97 -5.04 12.31
C HIS A 145 2.48 -5.90 13.49
N GLY A 146 3.80 -5.92 13.70
CA GLY A 146 4.42 -6.69 14.79
C GLY A 146 4.53 -8.20 14.53
N VAL A 147 4.17 -8.67 13.34
CA VAL A 147 4.28 -10.08 12.95
C VAL A 147 5.23 -10.22 11.77
N ASN A 148 6.10 -11.23 11.81
CA ASN A 148 6.97 -11.57 10.69
C ASN A 148 6.15 -12.20 9.57
N VAL A 149 6.06 -11.52 8.43
CA VAL A 149 5.36 -11.99 7.22
C VAL A 149 6.35 -12.15 6.08
N ARG A 150 6.12 -13.16 5.23
CA ARG A 150 6.91 -13.35 4.01
C ARG A 150 6.53 -12.32 2.97
N CYS A 151 7.52 -11.84 2.24
CA CYS A 151 7.28 -11.01 1.07
C CYS A 151 6.48 -11.81 0.02
N PRO A 152 5.50 -11.19 -0.65
CA PRO A 152 4.62 -11.86 -1.60
C PRO A 152 5.37 -12.33 -2.84
#